data_AF-A0A256YN53-F1
#
_entry.id   AF-A0A256YN53-F1
#
_cell.length_a   1.000
_cell.length_b   1.000
_cell.length_c   1.000
_cell.angle_alpha   90.00
_cell.angle_beta   90.00
_cell.angle_gamma   90.00
#
_symmetry.space_group_name_H-M   'P 1'
#
loop_
_entity.id
_entity.type
_entity.pdbx_description
1 polymer ?
#
loop_
_entity_poly.entity_id
_entity_poly.type
_entity_poly.pdbx_seq_one_letter_code
_entity_poly.pdbx_strand_id
1 'polypeptide(L)' 'MRIKKEILKMLEEGRLSKREIVKKFEHPGVVEEILKELEKDRKIRKIKIKKPHNPTKYEIFYEFS' A
#
# COMPACT_ATOMS: atom_id res chain seq x y z
N MET A 1 18.05 3.09 3.40
CA MET A 1 16.83 2.72 2.63
C MET A 1 16.06 3.97 2.23
N ARG A 2 16.15 4.43 0.98
CA ARG A 2 15.41 5.63 0.49
C ARG A 2 13.92 5.33 0.23
N ILE A 3 13.60 4.14 -0.28
CA ILE A 3 12.24 3.74 -0.70
C ILE A 3 11.25 3.67 0.47
N LYS A 4 11.65 3.18 1.65
CA LYS A 4 10.77 3.08 2.83
C LYS A 4 10.19 4.44 3.26
N LYS A 5 11.01 5.51 3.21
CA LYS A 5 10.56 6.87 3.53
C LYS A 5 9.58 7.42 2.48
N GLU A 6 9.85 7.17 1.19
CA GLU A 6 8.96 7.58 0.10
C GLU A 6 7.59 6.90 0.19
N ILE A 7 7.55 5.58 0.41
CA ILE A 7 6.29 4.83 0.60
C ILE A 7 5.51 5.36 1.80
N LEU A 8 6.19 5.63 2.91
CA LEU A 8 5.56 6.22 4.10
C LEU A 8 4.97 7.60 3.78
N LYS A 9 5.75 8.49 3.16
CA LYS A 9 5.30 9.83 2.77
C LYS A 9 4.09 9.78 1.84
N MET A 10 4.11 8.88 0.86
CA MET A 10 2.99 8.67 -0.05
C MET A 10 1.71 8.22 0.67
N LEU A 11 1.84 7.32 1.66
CA LEU A 11 0.72 6.85 2.46
C LEU A 11 0.25 7.89 3.49
N GLU A 12 1.13 8.80 3.89
CA GLU A 12 0.84 9.96 4.75
C GLU A 12 0.06 11.04 3.97
N GLU A 13 0.35 11.24 2.68
CA GLU A 13 -0.42 12.13 1.82
C GLU A 13 -1.84 11.62 1.51
N GLY A 14 -2.07 10.31 1.58
CA GLY A 14 -3.40 9.75 1.43
C GLY A 14 -3.43 8.24 1.23
N ARG A 15 -4.64 7.71 1.18
CA ARG A 15 -4.86 6.27 0.99
C ARG A 15 -4.50 5.86 -0.44
N LEU A 16 -3.57 4.91 -0.57
CA LEU A 16 -3.12 4.42 -1.87
C LEU A 16 -3.38 2.93 -2.05
N SER A 17 -3.71 2.54 -3.28
CA SER A 17 -3.83 1.12 -3.62
C SER A 17 -2.45 0.48 -3.76
N LYS A 18 -2.33 -0.84 -3.51
CA LYS A 18 -1.10 -1.60 -3.81
C LYS A 18 -0.55 -1.25 -5.20
N ARG A 19 -1.45 -1.18 -6.19
CA ARG A 19 -1.12 -0.91 -7.58
C ARG A 19 -0.60 0.51 -7.82
N GLU A 20 -1.12 1.51 -7.11
CA GLU A 20 -0.66 2.90 -7.22
C GLU A 20 0.75 3.06 -6.66
N ILE A 21 0.99 2.46 -5.49
CA ILE A 21 2.30 2.47 -4.85
C ILE A 21 3.30 1.78 -5.77
N VAL A 22 3.01 0.55 -6.20
CA VAL A 22 3.87 -0.20 -7.13
C VAL A 22 4.09 0.56 -8.45
N LYS A 23 3.11 1.30 -8.97
CA LYS A 23 3.27 2.07 -10.21
C LYS A 23 4.27 3.24 -10.06
N LYS A 24 4.46 3.78 -8.85
CA LYS A 24 5.44 4.84 -8.60
C LYS A 24 6.89 4.32 -8.44
N PHE A 25 7.09 3.01 -8.28
CA PHE A 25 8.41 2.44 -8.08
C PHE A 25 8.73 1.38 -9.14
N GLU A 26 9.93 1.42 -9.71
CA GLU A 26 10.38 0.43 -10.70
C GLU A 26 10.53 -1.00 -10.13
N HIS A 27 10.68 -1.13 -8.80
CA HIS A 27 10.94 -2.41 -8.13
C HIS A 27 9.74 -2.88 -7.28
N PRO A 28 8.76 -3.60 -7.87
CA PRO A 28 7.57 -4.08 -7.15
C PRO A 28 7.90 -5.00 -5.97
N GLY A 29 8.94 -5.84 -6.10
CA GLY A 29 9.32 -6.77 -5.03
C GLY A 29 9.76 -6.05 -3.75
N VAL A 30 10.58 -5.00 -3.89
CA VAL A 30 11.04 -4.18 -2.77
C VAL A 30 9.88 -3.42 -2.12
N VAL A 31 8.94 -2.93 -2.93
CA VAL A 31 7.72 -2.27 -2.42
C VAL A 31 6.87 -3.24 -1.61
N GLU A 32 6.65 -4.47 -2.09
CA GLU A 32 5.88 -5.47 -1.35
C GLU A 32 6.52 -5.85 -0.03
N GLU A 33 7.85 -6.02 0.01
CA GLU A 33 8.56 -6.26 1.26
C GLU A 33 8.41 -5.10 2.23
N ILE A 34 8.62 -3.86 1.77
CA ILE A 34 8.48 -2.68 2.62
C ILE A 34 7.04 -2.54 3.14
N LEU A 35 6.03 -2.75 2.29
CA LEU A 35 4.63 -2.68 2.73
C LEU A 35 4.32 -3.74 3.79
N LYS A 36 4.84 -4.97 3.64
CA LYS A 36 4.71 -6.01 4.68
C LYS A 36 5.44 -5.62 5.96
N GLU A 37 6.64 -5.06 5.85
CA GLU A 37 7.43 -4.61 7.00
C GLU A 37 6.70 -3.49 7.76
N LEU A 38 6.17 -2.50 7.04
CA LEU A 38 5.39 -1.39 7.59
C LEU A 38 4.07 -1.86 8.21
N GLU A 39 3.40 -2.86 7.63
CA GLU A 39 2.21 -3.49 8.20
C GLU A 39 2.55 -4.21 9.50
N LYS A 40 3.68 -4.94 9.53
CA LYS A 40 4.19 -5.64 10.72
C LYS A 40 4.58 -4.68 11.83
N ASP A 41 5.21 -3.56 11.48
CA ASP A 41 5.53 -2.44 12.37
C ASP A 41 4.29 -1.65 12.82
N ARG A 42 3.08 -2.02 12.36
CA ARG A 42 1.81 -1.30 12.60
C ARG A 42 1.83 0.17 12.16
N LYS A 43 2.71 0.55 11.24
CA LYS A 43 2.75 1.91 10.66
C LYS A 43 1.65 2.13 9.63
N ILE A 44 1.23 1.05 8.95
CA ILE A 44 0.20 1.12 7.92
C ILE A 44 -0.83 0.02 8.16
N ARG A 45 -2.07 0.27 7.72
CA ARG A 45 -3.17 -0.70 7.73
C ARG A 45 -3.55 -1.10 6.32
N LYS A 46 -3.83 -2.39 6.16
CA LYS A 46 -4.35 -2.95 4.92
C LYS A 46 -5.87 -3.05 4.97
N ILE A 47 -6.52 -2.33 4.06
CA ILE A 47 -7.97 -2.26 3.94
C ILE A 47 -8.37 -2.98 2.66
N LYS A 48 -9.26 -3.98 2.78
CA LYS A 48 -9.84 -4.67 1.62
C LYS A 48 -11.23 -4.10 1.36
N ILE A 49 -11.41 -3.43 0.24
CA ILE A 49 -12.72 -2.89 -0.15
C ILE A 49 -13.33 -3.77 -1.22
N LYS A 50 -14.56 -4.21 -0.98
CA LYS A 50 -15.37 -4.92 -1.97
C LYS A 50 -15.90 -3.92 -2.98
N LYS A 51 -15.62 -4.10 -4.27
CA LYS A 51 -16.15 -3.17 -5.29
C LYS A 51 -17.67 -3.31 -5.39
N PRO A 52 -18.43 -2.20 -5.37
CA PRO A 52 -19.90 -2.24 -5.42
C PRO A 52 -20.45 -2.77 -6.75
N HIS A 53 -19.65 -2.74 -7.83
CA HIS A 53 -20.07 -3.21 -9.15
C HIS A 53 -19.70 -4.67 -9.45
N ASN A 54 -18.85 -5.32 -8.62
CA ASN A 54 -18.46 -6.71 -8.82
C ASN A 54 -18.25 -7.42 -7.46
N PRO A 55 -19.21 -8.23 -6.98
CA PRO A 55 -19.18 -8.80 -5.63
C PRO A 55 -18.04 -9.80 -5.37
N THR A 56 -17.35 -10.26 -6.41
CA THR A 56 -16.22 -11.20 -6.33
C THR A 56 -14.86 -10.51 -6.32
N LYS A 57 -14.79 -9.19 -6.53
CA LYS A 57 -13.52 -8.46 -6.71
C LYS A 57 -13.25 -7.50 -5.55
N TYR A 58 -12.12 -7.74 -4.88
CA TYR A 58 -11.61 -6.89 -3.82
C TYR A 58 -10.50 -5.99 -4.35
N GLU A 59 -10.49 -4.73 -3.93
CA GLU A 59 -9.39 -3.81 -4.12
C GLU A 59 -8.65 -3.65 -2.79
N ILE A 60 -7.32 -3.78 -2.83
CA ILE A 60 -6.45 -3.73 -1.65
C ILE A 60 -5.87 -2.34 -1.56
N PHE A 61 -6.18 -1.66 -0.47
CA PHE A 61 -5.68 -0.36 -0.11
C PHE A 61 -4.76 -0.44 1.11
N TYR A 62 -3.82 0.47 1.16
CA TYR A 62 -2.99 0.72 2.32
C TYR A 62 -3.20 2.17 2.76
N GLU A 63 -3.28 2.37 4.07
CA GLU A 63 -3.44 3.68 4.72
C GLU A 63 -2.45 3.79 5.89
N PHE A 64 -2.03 5.00 6.22
CA PHE A 64 -1.27 5.24 7.44
C PHE A 64 -2.14 4.92 8.68
N SER A 65 -1.57 4.24 9.67
CA SER A 65 -2.28 3.88 10.91
C SER A 65 -2.04 4.89 12.03
#